data_AF-A0A2T4PX21-F1
#
_entry.id   AF-A0A2T4PX21-F1
#
_cell.length_a   1.000
_cell.length_b   1.000
_cell.length_c   1.000
_cell.angle_alpha   90.00
_cell.angle_beta   90.00
_cell.angle_gamma   90.00
#
_symmetry.space_group_name_H-M   'P 1'
#
loop_
_entity.id
_entity.type
_entity.pdbx_description
1 polymer ?
#
loop_
_entity_poly.entity_id
_entity_poly.type
_entity_poly.pdbx_seq_one_letter_code
_entity_poly.pdbx_strand_id
1 'polypeptide(L)'
;MFNVNCPKCGSAVTQDDRFCGECGEKLTQTDGNITTAAPNNNNEKVEKFKSSLNSYKKDTLNESKGFFKNIFTRLDQEVMSQHTYSYKFIASLVGAGLLLLLIFLLILVPADLGMWEPSKSSIVFRILITSVVSLAVLFGITLGIIKILNVNLSVHKVLSDFIAFNLFSTVFFFLGMLFMAIKVPSFAAILIILSLLLFVISPIYLMTKYSNHNNMRMAVIYGILIYFVIIAIILRILVERSMSSSLEILDSLLNGY
;
A
#
# COMPACT_ATOMS: atom_id res chain seq x y z
N MET A 1 -3.75 5.78 67.70
CA MET A 1 -3.96 5.89 66.24
C MET A 1 -3.56 7.29 65.83
N PHE A 2 -2.55 7.44 64.99
CA PHE A 2 -2.17 8.74 64.43
C PHE A 2 -2.97 8.95 63.15
N ASN A 3 -3.94 9.87 63.16
CA ASN A 3 -4.62 10.30 61.94
C ASN A 3 -3.67 11.20 61.15
N VAL A 4 -3.52 10.92 59.86
CA VAL A 4 -2.79 11.76 58.90
C VAL A 4 -3.82 12.37 57.95
N ASN A 5 -3.62 13.62 57.53
CA ASN A 5 -4.58 14.30 56.67
C ASN A 5 -4.14 14.19 55.21
N CYS A 6 -5.11 14.03 54.31
CA CYS A 6 -4.87 14.01 52.87
C CYS A 6 -4.24 15.34 52.43
N PRO A 7 -3.09 15.34 51.75
CA PRO A 7 -2.40 16.57 51.35
C PRO A 7 -3.17 17.39 50.29
N LYS A 8 -4.17 16.79 49.64
CA LYS A 8 -4.95 17.44 48.57
C LYS A 8 -6.25 18.10 49.06
N CYS A 9 -6.98 17.45 49.96
CA CYS A 9 -8.29 17.94 50.43
C CYS A 9 -8.38 18.13 51.95
N GLY A 10 -7.34 17.73 52.70
CA GLY A 10 -7.28 17.90 54.15
C GLY A 10 -8.12 16.91 54.97
N SER A 11 -8.84 15.98 54.34
CA SER A 11 -9.65 14.98 55.07
C SER A 11 -8.76 13.98 55.82
N ALA A 12 -9.26 13.42 56.93
CA ALA A 12 -8.54 12.41 57.68
C ALA A 12 -8.45 11.11 56.87
N VAL A 13 -7.25 10.55 56.76
CA VAL A 13 -6.95 9.28 56.10
C VAL A 13 -6.13 8.40 57.04
N THR A 14 -6.30 7.09 56.93
CA THR A 14 -5.49 6.13 57.68
C THR A 14 -4.18 5.85 56.94
N GLN A 15 -3.14 5.43 57.66
CA GLN A 15 -1.84 5.18 57.03
C GLN A 15 -1.94 4.11 55.94
N ASP A 16 -2.77 3.08 56.11
CA ASP A 16 -2.96 1.99 55.15
C ASP A 16 -3.79 2.35 53.91
N ASP A 17 -4.40 3.54 53.86
CA ASP A 17 -5.23 3.96 52.73
C ASP A 17 -4.37 4.22 51.48
N ARG A 18 -4.61 3.43 50.43
CA ARG A 18 -3.97 3.62 49.11
C ARG A 18 -4.56 4.81 48.34
N PHE A 19 -5.77 5.22 48.69
CA PHE A 19 -6.49 6.32 48.06
C PHE A 19 -7.34 7.06 49.11
N CYS A 20 -7.50 8.37 48.97
CA CYS A 20 -8.39 9.15 49.82
C CYS A 20 -9.87 8.85 49.49
N GLY A 21 -10.67 8.45 50.49
CA GLY A 21 -12.09 8.13 50.32
C GLY A 21 -12.97 9.32 49.91
N GLU A 22 -12.55 10.55 50.23
CA GLU A 22 -13.33 11.77 49.95
C GLU A 22 -13.02 12.37 48.57
N CYS A 23 -11.74 12.44 48.18
CA CYS A 23 -11.32 13.11 46.94
C CYS A 23 -10.72 12.18 45.88
N GLY A 24 -10.59 10.88 46.17
CA GLY A 24 -10.07 9.87 45.25
C GLY A 24 -8.57 9.96 44.94
N GLU A 25 -7.81 10.80 45.64
CA GLU A 25 -6.39 11.00 45.37
C GLU A 25 -5.56 9.79 45.77
N LYS A 26 -4.57 9.42 44.96
CA LYS A 26 -3.70 8.28 45.24
C LYS A 26 -2.61 8.67 46.24
N LEU A 27 -2.52 7.91 47.33
CA LEU A 27 -1.56 8.16 48.39
C LEU A 27 -0.37 7.21 48.25
N THR A 28 0.84 7.72 48.45
CA THR A 28 2.08 6.92 48.44
C THR A 28 2.78 7.08 49.78
N GLN A 29 3.03 5.97 50.46
CA GLN A 29 3.74 5.95 51.75
C GLN A 29 5.25 5.85 51.49
N THR A 30 6.03 6.71 52.11
CA THR A 30 7.47 6.51 52.28
C THR A 30 7.81 6.97 53.69
N ASP A 31 8.21 6.01 54.53
CA ASP A 31 8.72 6.19 55.90
C ASP A 31 8.00 7.27 56.72
N GLY A 32 6.70 7.07 56.94
CA GLY A 32 5.89 7.84 57.91
C GLY A 32 5.27 9.13 57.39
N ASN A 33 5.54 9.57 56.15
CA ASN A 33 4.88 10.73 55.55
C ASN A 33 4.06 10.34 54.31
N ILE A 34 2.80 10.80 54.26
CA ILE A 34 1.91 10.65 53.11
C ILE A 34 2.18 11.78 52.12
N THR A 35 2.67 11.43 50.93
CA THR A 35 2.85 12.38 49.82
C THR A 35 2.03 11.99 48.60
N THR A 36 1.55 13.00 47.88
CA THR A 36 0.76 12.86 46.65
C THR A 36 1.62 12.25 45.53
N ALA A 37 1.09 11.25 44.82
CA ALA A 37 1.76 10.68 43.65
C ALA A 37 1.78 11.68 42.48
N ALA A 38 2.92 11.85 41.82
CA ALA A 38 3.05 12.70 40.63
C ALA A 38 2.16 12.19 39.45
N PRO A 39 1.68 13.08 38.55
CA PRO A 39 0.72 12.70 37.51
C PRO A 39 1.31 11.69 36.52
N ASN A 40 0.61 10.57 36.30
CA ASN A 40 1.01 9.46 35.43
C ASN A 40 0.66 9.75 33.96
N ASN A 41 1.67 10.24 33.24
CA ASN A 41 1.76 10.61 31.82
C ASN A 41 1.57 9.47 30.78
N ASN A 42 1.35 8.22 31.21
CA ASN A 42 1.17 7.08 30.31
C ASN A 42 -0.24 6.99 29.70
N ASN A 43 -1.28 7.47 30.41
CA ASN A 43 -2.66 7.39 29.94
C ASN A 43 -2.96 8.39 28.80
N GLU A 44 -2.28 9.54 28.80
CA GLU A 44 -2.43 10.56 27.76
C GLU A 44 -1.90 10.07 26.39
N LYS A 45 -0.78 9.33 26.40
CA LYS A 45 -0.16 8.81 25.16
C LYS A 45 -1.00 7.71 24.51
N VAL A 46 -1.63 6.86 25.33
CA VAL A 46 -2.53 5.78 24.88
C VAL A 46 -3.84 6.35 24.33
N GLU A 47 -4.44 7.32 25.01
CA GLU A 47 -5.66 8.01 24.53
C GLU A 47 -5.40 8.84 23.26
N LYS A 48 -4.24 9.48 23.15
CA LYS A 48 -3.81 10.19 21.93
C LYS A 48 -3.58 9.24 20.75
N PHE A 49 -2.99 8.07 20.99
CA PHE A 49 -2.84 7.04 19.94
C PHE A 49 -4.21 6.50 19.50
N LYS A 50 -5.09 6.15 20.44
CA LYS A 50 -6.43 5.62 20.17
C LYS A 50 -7.31 6.62 19.42
N SER A 51 -7.29 7.90 19.81
CA SER A 51 -7.99 8.97 19.09
C SER A 51 -7.41 9.20 17.69
N SER A 52 -6.09 9.16 17.53
CA SER A 52 -5.44 9.26 16.21
C SER A 52 -5.80 8.09 15.28
N LEU A 53 -5.90 6.86 15.81
CA LEU A 53 -6.35 5.69 15.07
C LEU A 53 -7.82 5.79 14.66
N ASN A 54 -8.68 6.27 15.56
CA ASN A 54 -10.10 6.42 15.27
C ASN A 54 -10.35 7.49 14.19
N SER A 55 -9.63 8.61 14.24
CA SER A 55 -9.65 9.62 13.17
C SER A 55 -9.10 9.04 11.86
N TYR A 56 -7.92 8.42 11.88
CA TYR A 56 -7.33 7.76 10.71
C TYR A 56 -8.32 6.78 10.06
N LYS A 57 -8.99 5.95 10.86
CA LYS A 57 -9.97 4.98 10.39
C LYS A 57 -11.19 5.66 9.77
N LYS A 58 -11.75 6.68 10.42
CA LYS A 58 -12.96 7.36 9.93
C LYS A 58 -12.70 8.10 8.61
N ASP A 59 -11.57 8.81 8.53
CA ASP A 59 -11.21 9.60 7.36
C ASP A 59 -10.87 8.68 6.17
N THR A 60 -10.05 7.66 6.40
CA THR A 60 -9.66 6.67 5.37
C THR A 60 -10.87 5.86 4.86
N LEU A 61 -11.83 5.51 5.72
CA LEU A 61 -13.04 4.77 5.31
C LEU A 61 -14.03 5.64 4.53
N ASN A 62 -14.13 6.93 4.85
CA ASN A 62 -14.98 7.83 4.09
C ASN A 62 -14.39 8.08 2.70
N GLU A 63 -13.07 8.30 2.66
CA GLU A 63 -12.33 8.47 1.43
C GLU A 63 -12.35 7.22 0.55
N SER A 64 -12.25 6.02 1.12
CA SER A 64 -12.31 4.77 0.35
C SER A 64 -13.65 4.60 -0.37
N LYS A 65 -14.77 4.88 0.31
CA LYS A 65 -16.10 4.83 -0.30
C LYS A 65 -16.21 5.81 -1.46
N GLY A 66 -15.71 7.04 -1.27
CA GLY A 66 -15.65 8.06 -2.31
C GLY A 66 -14.80 7.61 -3.50
N PHE A 67 -13.61 7.09 -3.23
CA PHE A 67 -12.68 6.56 -4.23
C PHE A 67 -13.35 5.50 -5.11
N PHE A 68 -13.81 4.39 -4.54
CA PHE A 68 -14.39 3.31 -5.33
C PHE A 68 -15.64 3.77 -6.10
N LYS A 69 -16.53 4.54 -5.45
CA LYS A 69 -17.73 5.08 -6.11
C LYS A 69 -17.35 5.94 -7.32
N ASN A 70 -16.40 6.85 -7.17
CA ASN A 70 -16.00 7.77 -8.22
C ASN A 70 -15.26 7.07 -9.35
N ILE A 71 -14.33 6.15 -9.05
CA ILE A 71 -13.58 5.42 -10.06
C ILE A 71 -14.48 4.51 -10.89
N PHE A 72 -15.41 3.78 -10.27
CA PHE A 72 -16.31 2.89 -11.01
C PHE A 72 -17.42 3.61 -11.78
N THR A 73 -17.78 4.85 -11.38
CA THR A 73 -18.91 5.57 -11.99
C THR A 73 -18.46 6.72 -12.92
N ARG A 74 -17.31 7.34 -12.64
CA ARG A 74 -16.91 8.66 -13.17
C ARG A 74 -15.39 8.79 -13.34
N LEU A 75 -14.70 7.72 -13.74
CA LEU A 75 -13.23 7.70 -13.91
C LEU A 75 -12.68 8.90 -14.69
N ASP A 76 -13.27 9.17 -15.86
CA ASP A 76 -12.81 10.27 -16.73
C ASP A 76 -12.92 11.64 -16.06
N GLN A 77 -13.99 11.89 -15.29
CA GLN A 77 -14.19 13.15 -14.59
C GLN A 77 -13.21 13.29 -13.43
N GLU A 78 -12.94 12.19 -12.73
CA GLU A 78 -12.02 12.16 -11.58
C GLU A 78 -10.58 12.52 -12.00
N VAL A 79 -10.09 11.88 -13.07
CA VAL A 79 -8.74 12.14 -13.61
C VAL A 79 -8.60 13.58 -14.14
N MET A 80 -9.66 14.16 -14.71
CA MET A 80 -9.64 15.57 -15.16
C MET A 80 -9.79 16.58 -14.03
N SER A 81 -10.40 16.19 -12.91
CA SER A 81 -10.62 17.09 -11.79
C SER A 81 -9.31 17.42 -11.07
N GLN A 82 -9.31 18.50 -10.28
CA GLN A 82 -8.19 18.81 -9.37
C GLN A 82 -8.21 17.95 -8.10
N HIS A 83 -9.11 16.96 -8.01
CA HIS A 83 -9.21 16.10 -6.83
C HIS A 83 -7.96 15.21 -6.71
N THR A 84 -7.49 15.07 -5.48
CA THR A 84 -6.37 14.22 -5.10
C THR A 84 -6.74 13.45 -3.85
N TYR A 85 -6.50 12.15 -3.86
CA TYR A 85 -6.63 11.32 -2.68
C TYR A 85 -5.42 11.47 -1.76
N SER A 86 -5.64 11.45 -0.45
CA SER A 86 -4.62 11.56 0.59
C SER A 86 -3.53 10.50 0.45
N TYR A 87 -2.27 10.88 0.69
CA TYR A 87 -1.15 9.94 0.72
C TYR A 87 -1.37 8.78 1.68
N LYS A 88 -2.07 9.03 2.81
CA LYS A 88 -2.40 7.99 3.80
C LYS A 88 -3.32 6.92 3.21
N PHE A 89 -4.37 7.36 2.52
CA PHE A 89 -5.30 6.46 1.85
C PHE A 89 -4.61 5.69 0.71
N ILE A 90 -3.85 6.38 -0.15
CA ILE A 90 -3.11 5.74 -1.24
C ILE A 90 -2.13 4.68 -0.70
N ALA A 91 -1.34 5.01 0.33
CA ALA A 91 -0.42 4.07 0.95
C ALA A 91 -1.16 2.87 1.57
N SER A 92 -2.31 3.11 2.22
CA SER A 92 -3.15 2.04 2.74
C SER A 92 -3.70 1.14 1.64
N LEU A 93 -4.10 1.70 0.50
CA LEU A 93 -4.65 0.95 -0.63
C LEU A 93 -3.58 0.09 -1.31
N VAL A 94 -2.41 0.67 -1.59
CA VAL A 94 -1.26 -0.07 -2.15
C VAL A 94 -0.79 -1.15 -1.18
N GLY A 95 -0.68 -0.84 0.12
CA GLY A 95 -0.33 -1.80 1.16
C GLY A 95 -1.32 -2.96 1.25
N ALA A 96 -2.63 -2.68 1.19
CA ALA A 96 -3.66 -3.72 1.16
C ALA A 96 -3.55 -4.60 -0.08
N GLY A 97 -3.29 -4.01 -1.25
CA GLY A 97 -3.04 -4.76 -2.50
C GLY A 97 -1.81 -5.68 -2.40
N LEU A 98 -0.68 -5.17 -1.89
CA LEU A 98 0.53 -5.97 -1.72
C LEU A 98 0.36 -7.10 -0.69
N LEU A 99 -0.38 -6.85 0.39
CA LEU A 99 -0.72 -7.86 1.38
C LEU A 99 -1.63 -8.93 0.78
N LEU A 100 -2.61 -8.54 -0.03
CA LEU A 100 -3.47 -9.49 -0.75
C LEU A 100 -2.66 -10.33 -1.75
N LEU A 101 -1.73 -9.71 -2.47
CA LEU A 101 -0.79 -10.42 -3.36
C LEU A 101 0.05 -11.43 -2.58
N LEU A 102 0.61 -11.06 -1.43
CA LEU A 102 1.36 -11.98 -0.57
C LEU A 102 0.50 -13.19 -0.18
N ILE A 103 -0.75 -12.98 0.22
CA ILE A 103 -1.68 -14.08 0.58
C ILE A 103 -1.88 -15.02 -0.62
N PHE A 104 -2.17 -14.48 -1.82
CA PHE A 104 -2.32 -15.30 -3.01
C PHE A 104 -1.05 -16.08 -3.35
N LEU A 105 0.13 -15.46 -3.28
CA LEU A 105 1.40 -16.15 -3.54
C LEU A 105 1.66 -17.28 -2.56
N LEU A 106 1.31 -17.12 -1.27
CA LEU A 106 1.43 -18.19 -0.29
C LEU A 106 0.51 -19.38 -0.58
N ILE A 107 -0.63 -19.16 -1.22
CA ILE A 107 -1.59 -20.20 -1.62
C ILE A 107 -1.17 -20.88 -2.94
N LEU A 108 -0.79 -20.08 -3.94
CA LEU A 108 -0.51 -20.56 -5.29
C LEU A 108 0.86 -21.23 -5.42
N VAL A 109 1.88 -20.79 -4.65
CA VAL A 109 3.22 -21.36 -4.73
C VAL A 109 3.29 -22.67 -3.92
N PRO A 110 3.59 -23.81 -4.57
CA PRO A 110 3.69 -25.10 -3.88
C PRO A 110 4.87 -25.12 -2.90
N ALA A 111 4.76 -25.94 -1.84
CA ALA A 111 5.81 -26.08 -0.82
C ALA A 111 6.91 -27.06 -1.24
N ASP A 112 6.55 -28.05 -2.06
CA ASP A 112 7.42 -29.14 -2.46
C ASP A 112 8.01 -28.82 -3.83
N LEU A 113 9.05 -28.00 -3.78
CA LEU A 113 9.99 -27.86 -4.87
C LEU A 113 11.19 -28.71 -4.44
N GLY A 114 11.64 -29.65 -5.27
CA GLY A 114 12.55 -30.74 -4.92
C GLY A 114 13.83 -30.33 -4.18
N MET A 115 14.66 -31.31 -3.82
CA MET A 115 15.84 -31.14 -2.94
C MET A 115 16.88 -30.06 -3.39
N TRP A 116 16.79 -29.58 -4.62
CA TRP A 116 17.69 -28.61 -5.24
C TRP A 116 16.97 -27.34 -5.72
N GLU A 117 15.66 -27.21 -5.46
CA GLU A 117 14.89 -26.06 -5.89
C GLU A 117 14.88 -24.94 -4.84
N PRO A 118 14.71 -23.68 -5.26
CA PRO A 118 14.62 -22.55 -4.36
C PRO A 118 13.45 -22.71 -3.37
N SER A 119 13.67 -22.29 -2.12
CA SER A 119 12.64 -22.38 -1.09
C SER A 119 11.39 -21.59 -1.47
N LYS A 120 10.21 -22.06 -1.04
CA LYS A 120 8.93 -21.34 -1.22
C LYS A 120 9.01 -19.86 -0.85
N SER A 121 9.65 -19.53 0.27
CA SER A 121 9.78 -18.15 0.75
C SER A 121 10.61 -17.28 -0.19
N SER A 122 11.69 -17.82 -0.76
CA SER A 122 12.54 -17.11 -1.72
C SER A 122 11.79 -16.74 -2.99
N ILE A 123 10.94 -17.64 -3.50
CA ILE A 123 10.11 -17.40 -4.69
C ILE A 123 9.06 -16.34 -4.40
N VAL A 124 8.32 -16.48 -3.29
CA VAL A 124 7.30 -15.51 -2.87
C VAL A 124 7.92 -14.12 -2.71
N PHE A 125 9.07 -14.02 -2.04
CA PHE A 125 9.77 -12.75 -1.85
C PHE A 125 10.26 -12.15 -3.17
N ARG A 126 10.84 -12.97 -4.07
CA ARG A 126 11.30 -12.53 -5.40
C ARG A 126 10.16 -11.95 -6.22
N ILE A 127 9.01 -12.61 -6.23
CA ILE A 127 7.82 -12.14 -6.95
C ILE A 127 7.32 -10.82 -6.33
N LEU A 128 7.18 -10.75 -4.99
CA LEU A 128 6.72 -9.53 -4.31
C LEU A 128 7.61 -8.33 -4.59
N ILE A 129 8.93 -8.47 -4.46
CA ILE A 129 9.87 -7.40 -4.75
C ILE A 129 9.81 -6.99 -6.22
N THR A 130 9.73 -7.96 -7.14
CA THR A 130 9.59 -7.67 -8.58
C THR A 130 8.32 -6.89 -8.87
N SER A 131 7.19 -7.22 -8.24
CA SER A 131 5.93 -6.49 -8.38
C SER A 131 6.02 -5.05 -7.85
N VAL A 132 6.63 -4.83 -6.68
CA VAL A 132 6.83 -3.49 -6.10
C VAL A 132 7.73 -2.64 -7.00
N VAL A 133 8.85 -3.20 -7.46
CA VAL A 133 9.78 -2.51 -8.37
C VAL A 133 9.09 -2.17 -9.69
N SER A 134 8.32 -3.09 -10.27
CA SER A 134 7.60 -2.86 -11.53
C SER A 134 6.58 -1.71 -11.42
N LEU A 135 5.85 -1.65 -10.30
CA LEU A 135 4.93 -0.55 -10.00
C LEU A 135 5.65 0.79 -9.87
N ALA A 136 6.75 0.82 -9.11
CA ALA A 136 7.56 2.02 -8.93
C ALA A 136 8.18 2.51 -10.24
N VAL A 137 8.68 1.59 -11.07
CA VAL A 137 9.27 1.88 -12.38
C VAL A 137 8.21 2.48 -13.32
N LEU A 138 7.03 1.89 -13.46
CA LEU A 138 5.98 2.41 -14.34
C LEU A 138 5.44 3.76 -13.88
N PHE A 139 5.29 3.96 -12.56
CA PHE A 139 4.96 5.27 -12.02
C PHE A 139 6.07 6.30 -12.32
N GLY A 140 7.34 5.92 -12.15
CA GLY A 140 8.50 6.75 -12.46
C GLY A 140 8.57 7.15 -13.94
N ILE A 141 8.29 6.22 -14.86
CA ILE A 141 8.20 6.49 -16.30
C ILE A 141 7.08 7.49 -16.59
N THR A 142 5.91 7.28 -15.99
CA THR A 142 4.75 8.18 -16.15
C THR A 142 5.12 9.60 -15.72
N LEU A 143 5.73 9.76 -14.55
CA LEU A 143 6.22 11.06 -14.07
C LEU A 143 7.30 11.65 -14.99
N GLY A 144 8.27 10.85 -15.42
CA GLY A 144 9.35 11.28 -16.29
C GLY A 144 8.83 11.85 -17.60
N ILE A 145 7.88 11.16 -18.23
CA ILE A 145 7.26 11.60 -19.48
C ILE A 145 6.43 12.88 -19.27
N ILE A 146 5.59 12.95 -18.23
CA ILE A 146 4.79 14.15 -17.93
C ILE A 146 5.70 15.38 -17.72
N LYS A 147 6.84 15.18 -17.06
CA LYS A 147 7.82 16.25 -16.83
C LYS A 147 8.53 16.67 -18.12
N ILE A 148 8.84 15.73 -19.02
CA ILE A 148 9.39 16.02 -20.37
C ILE A 148 8.38 16.82 -21.21
N LEU A 149 7.08 16.54 -21.07
CA LEU A 149 6.02 17.31 -21.72
C LEU A 149 5.81 18.71 -21.11
N ASN A 150 6.56 19.06 -20.07
CA ASN A 150 6.50 20.33 -19.36
C ASN A 150 5.11 20.65 -18.81
N VAL A 151 4.38 19.63 -18.36
CA VAL A 151 3.10 19.82 -17.67
C VAL A 151 3.37 20.13 -16.21
N ASN A 152 2.85 21.26 -15.73
CA ASN A 152 2.98 21.66 -14.34
C ASN A 152 1.93 20.95 -13.47
N LEU A 153 2.08 19.63 -13.30
CA LEU A 153 1.26 18.81 -12.42
C LEU A 153 2.04 18.42 -11.16
N SER A 154 1.34 18.40 -10.03
CA SER A 154 1.94 17.91 -8.79
C SER A 154 2.15 16.40 -8.86
N VAL A 155 3.25 15.91 -8.28
CA VAL A 155 3.52 14.46 -8.16
C VAL A 155 2.39 13.75 -7.43
N HIS A 156 1.77 14.42 -6.46
CA HIS A 156 0.62 13.91 -5.72
C HIS A 156 -0.57 13.61 -6.64
N LYS A 157 -0.89 14.53 -7.54
CA LYS A 157 -1.99 14.36 -8.50
C LYS A 157 -1.71 13.20 -9.46
N VAL A 158 -0.50 13.14 -10.03
CA VAL A 158 -0.12 12.04 -10.92
C VAL A 158 -0.18 10.69 -10.20
N LEU A 159 0.26 10.62 -8.94
CA LEU A 159 0.17 9.39 -8.15
C LEU A 159 -1.28 8.98 -7.89
N SER A 160 -2.12 9.93 -7.50
CA SER A 160 -3.56 9.73 -7.27
C SER A 160 -4.24 9.18 -8.53
N ASP A 161 -3.99 9.77 -9.68
CA ASP A 161 -4.60 9.36 -10.96
C ASP A 161 -4.04 8.03 -11.47
N PHE A 162 -2.75 7.78 -11.25
CA PHE A 162 -2.11 6.52 -11.58
C PHE A 162 -2.73 5.35 -10.80
N ILE A 163 -2.97 5.52 -9.50
CA ILE A 163 -3.62 4.50 -8.67
C ILE A 163 -5.09 4.33 -9.05
N ALA A 164 -5.80 5.43 -9.29
CA ALA A 164 -7.19 5.43 -9.74
C ALA A 164 -7.39 4.63 -11.04
N PHE A 165 -6.57 4.90 -12.06
CA PHE A 165 -6.69 4.21 -13.34
C PHE A 165 -6.25 2.74 -13.25
N ASN A 166 -5.17 2.45 -12.51
CA ASN A 166 -4.68 1.08 -12.35
C ASN A 166 -5.53 0.22 -11.42
N LEU A 167 -6.59 0.76 -10.84
CA LEU A 167 -7.57 -0.02 -10.08
C LEU A 167 -8.17 -1.14 -10.92
N PHE A 168 -8.55 -0.86 -12.17
CA PHE A 168 -9.17 -1.86 -13.06
C PHE A 168 -8.21 -3.00 -13.37
N SER A 169 -6.96 -2.68 -13.73
CA SER A 169 -5.91 -3.68 -13.91
C SER A 169 -5.75 -4.55 -12.66
N THR A 170 -5.65 -3.92 -11.49
CA THR A 170 -5.48 -4.59 -10.21
C THR A 170 -6.65 -5.55 -9.90
N VAL A 171 -7.89 -5.15 -10.17
CA VAL A 171 -9.09 -5.99 -9.97
C VAL A 171 -9.04 -7.22 -10.89
N PHE A 172 -8.75 -7.05 -12.18
CA PHE A 172 -8.62 -8.18 -13.11
C PHE A 172 -7.49 -9.13 -12.73
N PHE A 173 -6.38 -8.59 -12.23
CA PHE A 173 -5.24 -9.38 -11.77
C PHE A 173 -5.63 -10.28 -10.58
N PHE A 174 -6.26 -9.73 -9.55
CA PHE A 174 -6.72 -10.51 -8.39
C PHE A 174 -7.82 -11.50 -8.74
N LEU A 175 -8.73 -11.14 -9.65
CA LEU A 175 -9.74 -12.05 -10.15
C LEU A 175 -9.07 -13.22 -10.89
N GLY A 176 -8.07 -12.95 -11.73
CA GLY A 176 -7.26 -13.97 -12.38
C GLY A 176 -6.56 -14.90 -11.38
N MET A 177 -5.91 -14.35 -10.34
CA MET A 177 -5.29 -15.17 -9.29
C MET A 177 -6.31 -16.00 -8.50
N LEU A 178 -7.53 -15.49 -8.28
CA LEU A 178 -8.62 -16.26 -7.69
C LEU A 178 -9.01 -17.46 -8.57
N PHE A 179 -9.15 -17.25 -9.88
CA PHE A 179 -9.43 -18.33 -10.84
C PHE A 179 -8.29 -19.36 -10.90
N MET A 180 -7.05 -18.92 -10.76
CA MET A 180 -5.88 -19.79 -10.67
C MET A 180 -5.95 -20.65 -9.38
N ALA A 181 -6.33 -20.06 -8.24
CA ALA A 181 -6.48 -20.76 -6.96
C ALA A 181 -7.55 -21.86 -7.02
N ILE A 182 -8.66 -21.65 -7.73
CA ILE A 182 -9.72 -22.66 -7.92
C ILE A 182 -9.42 -23.66 -9.06
N LYS A 183 -8.17 -23.70 -9.55
CA LYS A 183 -7.68 -24.63 -10.58
C LYS A 183 -8.37 -24.49 -11.95
N VAL A 184 -8.71 -23.27 -12.35
CA VAL A 184 -9.20 -22.96 -13.71
C VAL A 184 -8.15 -22.11 -14.45
N PRO A 185 -7.02 -22.71 -14.86
CA PRO A 185 -5.84 -21.95 -15.29
C PRO A 185 -6.03 -21.21 -16.62
N SER A 186 -6.77 -21.78 -17.58
CA SER A 186 -6.94 -21.14 -18.90
C SER A 186 -7.68 -19.80 -18.80
N PHE A 187 -8.76 -19.76 -18.00
CA PHE A 187 -9.50 -18.53 -17.76
C PHE A 187 -8.72 -17.54 -16.89
N ALA A 188 -8.03 -18.05 -15.87
CA ALA A 188 -7.13 -17.26 -15.04
C ALA A 188 -6.04 -16.55 -15.87
N ALA A 189 -5.40 -17.27 -16.79
CA ALA A 189 -4.35 -16.75 -17.66
C ALA A 189 -4.86 -15.59 -18.53
N ILE A 190 -6.06 -15.73 -19.10
CA ILE A 190 -6.69 -14.65 -19.90
C ILE A 190 -6.87 -13.39 -19.05
N LEU A 191 -7.40 -13.51 -17.84
CA LEU A 191 -7.61 -12.38 -16.93
C LEU A 191 -6.29 -11.74 -16.49
N ILE A 192 -5.27 -12.55 -16.19
CA ILE A 192 -3.93 -12.06 -15.81
C ILE A 192 -3.30 -11.32 -16.99
N ILE A 193 -3.33 -11.87 -18.20
CA ILE A 193 -2.80 -11.20 -19.41
C ILE A 193 -3.54 -9.88 -19.66
N LEU A 194 -4.88 -9.88 -19.56
CA LEU A 194 -5.69 -8.68 -19.70
C LEU A 194 -5.29 -7.62 -18.65
N SER A 195 -5.06 -8.03 -17.40
CA SER A 195 -4.63 -7.11 -16.35
C SER A 195 -3.28 -6.46 -16.65
N LEU A 196 -2.32 -7.23 -17.16
CA LEU A 196 -0.99 -6.74 -17.54
C LEU A 196 -1.06 -5.77 -18.73
N LEU A 197 -1.91 -6.06 -19.72
CA LEU A 197 -2.14 -5.16 -20.85
C LEU A 197 -2.74 -3.83 -20.38
N LEU A 198 -3.76 -3.86 -19.52
CA LEU A 198 -4.37 -2.65 -18.96
C LEU A 198 -3.36 -1.84 -18.13
N PHE A 199 -2.48 -2.51 -17.39
CA PHE A 199 -1.41 -1.87 -16.62
C PHE A 199 -0.43 -1.12 -17.52
N VAL A 200 -0.01 -1.73 -18.63
CA VAL A 200 0.89 -1.12 -19.61
C VAL A 200 0.22 0.01 -20.40
N ILE A 201 -1.10 -0.03 -20.60
CA ILE A 201 -1.83 1.04 -21.31
C ILE A 201 -2.06 2.27 -20.40
N SER A 202 -2.03 2.11 -19.07
CA SER A 202 -2.33 3.18 -18.12
C SER A 202 -1.52 4.48 -18.33
N PRO A 203 -0.18 4.46 -18.48
CA PRO A 203 0.60 5.67 -18.72
C PRO A 203 0.19 6.42 -20.00
N ILE A 204 -0.19 5.67 -21.05
CA ILE A 204 -0.63 6.24 -22.34
C ILE A 204 -1.94 7.01 -22.15
N TYR A 205 -2.89 6.45 -21.41
CA TYR A 205 -4.16 7.12 -21.11
C TYR A 205 -3.92 8.42 -20.33
N LEU A 206 -3.14 8.39 -19.25
CA LEU A 206 -2.87 9.59 -18.45
C LEU A 206 -2.18 10.67 -19.28
N MET A 207 -1.22 10.29 -20.11
CA MET A 207 -0.49 11.22 -20.97
C MET A 207 -1.41 11.93 -21.98
N THR A 208 -2.25 11.16 -22.68
CA THR A 208 -3.21 11.73 -23.64
C THR A 208 -4.24 12.62 -22.96
N LYS A 209 -4.71 12.24 -21.77
CA LYS A 209 -5.67 13.02 -20.98
C LYS A 209 -5.09 14.34 -20.51
N TYR A 210 -3.89 14.34 -19.94
CA TYR A 210 -3.22 15.56 -19.48
C TYR A 210 -2.83 16.49 -20.61
N SER A 211 -2.52 15.94 -21.78
CA SER A 211 -2.25 16.76 -22.96
C SER A 211 -3.48 17.40 -23.55
N ASN A 212 -4.65 16.77 -23.52
CA ASN A 212 -5.83 17.40 -24.09
C ASN A 212 -6.27 18.62 -23.25
N HIS A 213 -5.92 18.63 -21.95
CA HIS A 213 -6.22 19.73 -21.05
C HIS A 213 -5.18 20.85 -21.08
N ASN A 214 -3.93 20.54 -21.40
CA ASN A 214 -2.83 21.50 -21.38
C ASN A 214 -2.32 21.73 -22.79
N ASN A 215 -2.11 22.99 -23.17
CA ASN A 215 -1.58 23.34 -24.49
C ASN A 215 -0.09 22.92 -24.57
N MET A 216 0.17 21.67 -24.95
CA MET A 216 1.49 21.05 -24.88
C MET A 216 2.48 21.65 -25.88
N ARG A 217 3.74 21.84 -25.46
CA ARG A 217 4.83 22.30 -26.34
C ARG A 217 5.34 21.21 -27.31
N MET A 218 5.17 19.94 -26.97
CA MET A 218 5.57 18.79 -27.79
C MET A 218 4.37 17.91 -28.10
N ALA A 219 4.33 17.35 -29.31
CA ALA A 219 3.28 16.40 -29.67
C ALA A 219 3.34 15.17 -28.76
N VAL A 220 2.23 14.84 -28.10
CA VAL A 220 2.03 13.63 -27.26
C VAL A 220 2.54 12.36 -27.92
N ILE A 221 2.46 12.31 -29.23
CA ILE A 221 2.96 11.22 -30.05
C ILE A 221 4.41 10.87 -29.68
N TYR A 222 5.29 11.86 -29.47
CA TYR A 222 6.68 11.61 -29.13
C TYR A 222 6.86 10.96 -27.76
N GLY A 223 6.11 11.38 -26.75
CA GLY A 223 6.23 10.73 -25.43
C GLY A 223 5.60 9.33 -25.40
N ILE A 224 4.59 9.04 -26.24
CA ILE A 224 4.11 7.66 -26.44
C ILE A 224 5.18 6.80 -27.11
N LEU A 225 5.89 7.32 -28.11
CA LEU A 225 7.00 6.59 -28.75
C LEU A 225 8.14 6.31 -27.76
N ILE A 226 8.53 7.31 -26.98
CA ILE A 226 9.54 7.15 -25.92
C ILE A 226 9.07 6.12 -24.88
N TYR A 227 7.79 6.16 -24.49
CA TYR A 227 7.20 5.17 -23.59
C TYR A 227 7.37 3.74 -24.13
N PHE A 228 7.05 3.50 -25.41
CA PHE A 228 7.19 2.19 -26.02
C PHE A 228 8.63 1.69 -26.06
N VAL A 229 9.60 2.57 -26.31
CA VAL A 229 11.03 2.20 -26.27
C VAL A 229 11.44 1.80 -24.85
N ILE A 230 11.08 2.61 -23.84
CA ILE A 230 11.44 2.33 -22.44
C ILE A 230 10.79 1.03 -21.96
N ILE A 231 9.49 0.83 -22.22
CA ILE A 231 8.80 -0.39 -21.78
C ILE A 231 9.32 -1.62 -22.49
N ALA A 232 9.71 -1.54 -23.77
CA ALA A 232 10.34 -2.66 -24.48
C ALA A 232 11.68 -3.07 -23.87
N ILE A 233 12.52 -2.09 -23.49
CA ILE A 233 13.78 -2.36 -22.78
C ILE A 233 13.52 -3.05 -21.44
N ILE A 234 12.56 -2.54 -20.66
CA ILE A 234 12.21 -3.10 -19.35
C ILE A 234 11.64 -4.51 -19.48
N LEU A 235 10.70 -4.71 -20.40
CA LEU A 235 10.12 -6.03 -20.65
C LEU A 235 11.21 -7.03 -21.06
N ARG A 236 12.16 -6.63 -21.91
CA ARG A 236 13.31 -7.49 -22.26
C ARG A 236 14.12 -7.87 -21.01
N ILE A 237 14.45 -6.91 -20.15
CA ILE A 237 15.19 -7.16 -18.91
C ILE A 237 14.40 -8.11 -17.99
N LEU A 238 13.09 -7.90 -17.82
CA LEU A 238 12.24 -8.75 -16.98
C LEU A 238 12.12 -10.18 -17.54
N VAL A 239 11.94 -10.30 -18.86
CA VAL A 239 11.88 -11.60 -19.54
C VAL A 239 13.20 -12.34 -19.40
N GLU A 240 14.35 -11.67 -19.60
CA GLU A 240 15.66 -12.29 -19.43
C GLU A 240 15.89 -12.79 -17.99
N ARG A 241 15.44 -12.03 -16.99
CA ARG A 241 15.46 -12.44 -15.57
C ARG A 241 14.52 -13.60 -15.22
N SER A 242 13.47 -13.83 -16.01
CA SER A 242 12.50 -14.92 -15.82
C SER A 242 12.84 -16.16 -16.66
N MET A 243 13.32 -15.98 -17.88
CA MET A 243 13.64 -17.08 -18.81
C MET A 243 14.99 -17.70 -18.52
N SER A 244 15.96 -16.96 -17.98
CA SER A 244 17.21 -17.56 -17.47
C SER A 244 16.93 -18.73 -16.51
N SER A 245 15.99 -18.54 -15.59
CA SER A 245 15.55 -19.60 -14.67
C SER A 245 14.80 -20.77 -15.33
N SER A 246 14.16 -20.58 -16.50
CA SER A 246 13.42 -21.65 -17.20
C SER A 246 14.27 -22.37 -18.24
N LEU A 247 15.21 -21.68 -18.87
CA LEU A 247 16.16 -22.27 -19.83
C LEU A 247 17.21 -23.12 -19.14
N GLU A 248 17.65 -22.77 -17.92
CA GLU A 248 18.51 -23.64 -17.11
C GLU A 248 17.80 -24.97 -16.76
N ILE A 249 16.49 -24.93 -16.49
CA ILE A 249 15.69 -26.15 -16.25
C ILE A 249 15.56 -26.98 -17.53
N LEU A 250 15.30 -26.34 -18.68
CA LEU A 250 15.21 -27.05 -19.96
C LEU A 250 16.56 -27.64 -20.40
N ASP A 251 17.66 -26.92 -20.19
CA ASP A 251 19.02 -27.38 -20.51
C ASP A 251 19.44 -28.52 -19.57
N SER A 252 19.08 -28.47 -18.29
CA SER A 252 19.28 -29.59 -17.36
C SER A 252 18.47 -30.85 -17.70
N LEU A 253 17.31 -30.69 -18.37
CA LEU A 253 16.48 -31.80 -18.84
C LEU A 253 16.94 -32.36 -20.20
N LEU A 254 17.56 -31.53 -21.04
CA LEU A 254 18.06 -31.93 -22.37
C LEU A 254 19.50 -32.47 -22.33
N ASN A 255 20.35 -31.93 -21.46
CA ASN A 255 21.74 -32.35 -21.25
C ASN A 255 21.90 -33.28 -20.05
N GLY A 256 20.80 -33.77 -19.48
CA GLY A 256 20.75 -34.80 -18.43
C GLY A 256 20.94 -36.22 -18.95
N TYR A 257 21.84 -36.41 -19.93
CA TYR A 257 22.48 -37.66 -20.35
C TYR A 257 23.90 -37.38 -20.81
#